data_AF-A0A5B8R5R2-F1
#
_entry.id   AF-A0A5B8R5R2-F1
#
_cell.length_a   1.000
_cell.length_b   1.000
_cell.length_c   1.000
_cell.angle_alpha   90.00
_cell.angle_beta   90.00
_cell.angle_gamma   90.00
#
_symmetry.space_group_name_H-M   'P 1'
#
loop_
_entity.id
_entity.type
_entity.pdbx_description
1 polymer ?
#
loop_
_entity_poly.entity_id
_entity_poly.type
_entity_poly.pdbx_seq_one_letter_code
_entity_poly.pdbx_strand_id
1 'polypeptide(L)'
;MPKPRYKITNWKQYNQALINRGSLTFWIDEDAIAQWKAKAKQLGKGRPRVFSGLAITTALMVKRVFSMPLRALQGFINSVFKLA
;
A
#
# COMPACT_ATOMS: atom_id res chain seq x y z
N MET A 1 -9.62 -40.75 30.40
CA MET A 1 -9.26 -39.46 31.03
C MET A 1 -10.20 -38.37 30.49
N PRO A 2 -10.74 -37.48 31.34
CA PRO A 2 -11.63 -36.42 30.90
C PRO A 2 -10.86 -35.33 30.15
N LYS A 3 -11.46 -34.75 29.09
CA LYS A 3 -10.83 -33.68 28.31
C LYS A 3 -10.69 -32.42 29.18
N PRO A 4 -9.49 -31.81 29.26
CA PRO A 4 -9.33 -30.55 29.97
C PRO A 4 -10.17 -29.46 29.28
N ARG A 5 -10.95 -28.71 30.08
CA ARG A 5 -11.72 -27.55 29.64
C ARG A 5 -10.90 -26.28 29.90
N TYR A 6 -10.55 -25.57 28.84
CA TYR A 6 -9.81 -24.30 28.92
C TYR A 6 -10.76 -23.11 28.79
N LYS A 7 -10.52 -22.05 29.59
CA LYS A 7 -11.22 -20.77 29.48
C LYS A 7 -10.29 -19.74 28.84
N ILE A 8 -10.68 -19.19 27.69
CA ILE A 8 -9.89 -18.17 26.99
C ILE A 8 -10.10 -16.83 27.70
N THR A 9 -9.06 -16.32 28.39
CA THR A 9 -9.10 -15.05 29.15
C THR A 9 -8.53 -13.87 28.35
N ASN A 10 -7.77 -14.13 27.30
CA ASN A 10 -7.02 -13.13 26.53
C ASN A 10 -7.67 -12.76 25.18
N TRP A 11 -8.95 -13.09 24.97
CA TRP A 11 -9.63 -12.94 23.67
C TRP A 11 -9.48 -11.52 23.08
N LYS A 12 -9.60 -10.48 23.91
CA LYS A 12 -9.46 -9.08 23.48
C LYS A 12 -8.07 -8.78 22.91
N GLN A 13 -7.01 -9.23 23.58
CA GLN A 13 -5.63 -9.03 23.11
C GLN A 13 -5.34 -9.85 21.86
N TYR A 14 -5.83 -11.09 21.81
CA TYR A 14 -5.70 -11.94 20.64
C TYR A 14 -6.38 -11.31 19.41
N ASN A 15 -7.60 -10.80 19.57
CA ASN A 15 -8.32 -10.12 18.50
C ASN A 15 -7.60 -8.85 18.03
N GLN A 16 -7.05 -8.05 18.95
CA GLN A 16 -6.26 -6.88 18.57
C GLN A 16 -5.01 -7.28 17.77
N ALA A 17 -4.34 -8.36 18.16
CA ALA A 17 -3.20 -8.88 17.40
C ALA A 17 -3.61 -9.34 16.00
N LEU A 18 -4.80 -9.93 15.82
CA LEU A 18 -5.32 -10.28 14.49
C LEU A 18 -5.59 -9.05 13.63
N ILE A 19 -6.20 -7.99 14.19
CA ILE A 19 -6.41 -6.72 13.48
C ILE A 19 -5.06 -6.13 13.08
N ASN A 20 -4.09 -6.09 14.00
CA ASN A 20 -2.77 -5.51 13.76
C ASN A 20 -1.98 -6.27 12.69
N ARG A 21 -2.22 -7.57 12.49
CA ARG A 21 -1.60 -8.33 11.36
C ARG A 21 -2.03 -7.81 10.00
N GLY A 22 -3.22 -7.24 9.88
CA GLY A 22 -3.71 -6.59 8.66
C GLY A 22 -3.40 -5.08 8.60
N SER A 23 -2.82 -4.51 9.66
CA SER A 23 -2.42 -3.11 9.69
C SER A 23 -1.22 -2.91 8.78
N LEU A 24 -1.28 -1.85 7.97
CA LEU A 24 -0.19 -1.49 7.06
C LEU A 24 0.40 -0.15 7.47
N THR A 25 1.73 -0.09 7.53
CA THR A 25 2.48 1.15 7.76
C THR A 25 3.36 1.42 6.54
N PHE A 26 3.21 2.59 5.94
CA PHE A 26 4.01 3.02 4.79
C PHE A 26 5.14 3.93 5.25
N TRP A 27 6.37 3.51 4.92
CA TRP A 27 7.53 4.38 4.97
C TRP A 27 7.87 4.74 3.52
N ILE A 28 7.66 6.00 3.16
CA ILE A 28 7.95 6.49 1.81
C ILE A 28 9.03 7.53 1.95
N ASP A 29 10.14 7.28 1.27
CA ASP A 29 11.25 8.21 1.19
C ASP A 29 10.81 9.49 0.44
N GLU A 30 11.07 10.67 1.02
CA GLU A 30 10.69 11.96 0.43
C GLU A 30 11.39 12.21 -0.91
N ASP A 31 12.63 11.76 -1.08
CA ASP A 31 13.35 11.85 -2.36
C ASP A 31 12.72 10.94 -3.41
N ALA A 32 12.19 9.79 -2.99
CA ALA A 32 11.42 8.94 -3.88
C ALA A 32 10.14 9.66 -4.32
N ILE A 33 9.38 10.29 -3.41
CA ILE A 33 8.18 11.06 -3.75
C ILE A 33 8.50 12.18 -4.74
N ALA A 34 9.59 12.92 -4.50
CA ALA A 34 10.03 13.99 -5.40
C ALA A 34 10.32 13.48 -6.82
N GLN A 35 10.77 12.24 -6.96
CA GLN A 35 11.06 11.58 -8.24
C GLN A 35 9.85 10.90 -8.90
N TRP A 36 8.65 10.92 -8.29
CA TRP A 36 7.46 10.28 -8.88
C TRP A 36 6.85 11.08 -10.03
N LYS A 37 7.07 12.40 -10.08
CA LYS A 37 6.71 13.20 -11.26
C LYS A 37 7.68 12.95 -12.39
N ALA A 38 7.19 12.90 -13.63
CA ALA A 38 8.06 12.78 -14.78
C ALA A 38 8.99 14.00 -14.89
N LYS A 39 10.30 13.77 -14.96
CA LYS A 39 11.33 14.83 -14.99
C LYS A 39 11.30 15.69 -16.27
N ALA A 40 10.79 15.17 -17.39
CA ALA A 40 10.91 15.80 -18.69
C ALA A 40 9.55 16.16 -19.31
N LYS A 41 9.43 17.40 -19.79
CA LYS A 41 8.41 17.79 -20.76
C LYS A 41 8.69 16.99 -22.04
N GLN A 42 7.78 16.08 -22.39
CA GLN A 42 7.92 15.30 -23.62
C GLN A 42 7.93 16.27 -24.82
N LEU A 43 9.02 16.29 -25.59
CA LEU A 43 9.20 17.13 -26.78
C LEU A 43 8.50 16.58 -28.04
N GLY A 44 7.54 15.65 -27.89
CA GLY A 44 6.86 14.97 -28.99
C GLY A 44 5.33 15.11 -28.96
N LYS A 45 4.67 14.77 -30.06
CA LYS A 45 3.19 14.70 -30.14
C LYS A 45 2.68 13.55 -29.27
N GLY A 46 1.72 13.84 -28.39
CA GLY A 46 1.07 12.83 -27.53
C GLY A 46 0.73 13.38 -26.14
N ARG A 47 0.10 12.54 -25.31
CA ARG A 47 -0.21 12.92 -23.91
C ARG A 47 1.09 12.98 -23.10
N PRO A 48 1.38 14.09 -22.41
CA PRO A 48 2.55 14.18 -21.55
C PRO A 48 2.56 13.09 -20.49
N ARG A 49 3.72 12.48 -20.25
CA ARG A 49 3.91 11.58 -19.11
C ARG A 49 3.85 12.41 -17.83
N VAL A 50 2.92 12.05 -16.94
CA VAL A 50 2.73 12.73 -15.65
C VAL A 50 3.58 12.07 -14.56
N PHE A 51 3.70 10.74 -14.63
CA PHE A 51 4.40 9.91 -13.64
C PHE A 51 5.69 9.31 -14.19
N SER A 52 6.67 9.14 -13.32
CA SER A 52 7.93 8.47 -13.63
C SER A 52 7.77 6.95 -13.69
N GLY A 53 8.70 6.27 -14.35
CA GLY A 53 8.72 4.80 -14.37
C GLY A 53 8.85 4.20 -12.97
N LEU A 54 9.58 4.87 -12.07
CA LEU A 54 9.70 4.46 -10.67
C LEU A 54 8.32 4.38 -10.01
N ALA A 55 7.52 5.46 -10.09
CA ALA A 55 6.18 5.53 -9.52
C ALA A 55 5.23 4.46 -10.06
N ILE A 56 5.31 4.18 -11.37
CA ILE A 56 4.49 3.15 -12.01
C ILE A 56 4.89 1.76 -11.50
N THR A 57 6.20 1.47 -11.44
CA THR A 57 6.68 0.18 -10.97
C THR A 57 6.33 -0.04 -9.50
N THR A 58 6.51 0.95 -8.61
CA THR A 58 6.10 0.82 -7.20
C THR A 58 4.60 0.55 -7.07
N ALA A 59 3.77 1.29 -7.82
CA ALA A 59 2.32 1.04 -7.83
C ALA A 59 1.99 -0.40 -8.26
N LEU A 60 2.65 -0.90 -9.30
CA LEU A 60 2.44 -2.27 -9.78
C LEU A 60 2.96 -3.34 -8.82
N MET A 61 4.05 -3.08 -8.07
CA MET A 61 4.51 -3.96 -7.00
C MET A 61 3.46 -4.05 -5.89
N VAL A 62 2.94 -2.92 -5.40
CA VAL A 62 1.86 -2.88 -4.40
C VAL A 62 0.64 -3.65 -4.90
N LYS A 63 0.23 -3.42 -6.15
CA LYS A 63 -0.86 -4.16 -6.80
C LYS A 63 -0.65 -5.67 -6.73
N ARG A 64 0.56 -6.13 -7.03
CA ARG A 64 0.89 -7.56 -7.08
C ARG A 64 0.95 -8.19 -5.69
N VAL A 65 1.60 -7.53 -4.73
CA VAL A 65 1.72 -8.01 -3.35
C VAL A 65 0.34 -8.18 -2.70
N PHE A 66 -0.55 -7.21 -2.90
CA PHE A 66 -1.90 -7.25 -2.33
C PHE A 66 -2.96 -7.81 -3.28
N SER A 67 -2.56 -8.34 -4.44
CA SER A 67 -3.46 -8.90 -5.46
C SER A 67 -4.64 -7.98 -5.83
N MET A 68 -4.42 -6.67 -5.87
CA MET A 68 -5.48 -5.68 -6.11
C MET A 68 -5.82 -5.51 -7.61
N PRO A 69 -7.07 -5.19 -7.97
CA PRO A 69 -7.39 -4.65 -9.29
C PRO A 69 -6.88 -3.20 -9.44
N LEU A 70 -6.67 -2.75 -10.68
CA LEU A 70 -6.10 -1.42 -10.96
C LEU A 70 -6.93 -0.26 -10.39
N ARG A 71 -8.26 -0.38 -10.37
CA ARG A 71 -9.16 0.64 -9.79
C ARG A 71 -8.98 0.77 -8.27
N ALA A 72 -8.84 -0.36 -7.58
CA ALA A 72 -8.59 -0.36 -6.13
C ALA A 72 -7.20 0.20 -5.81
N LEU A 73 -6.17 -0.16 -6.59
CA LEU A 73 -4.83 0.40 -6.46
C LEU A 73 -4.82 1.93 -6.58
N GLN A 74 -5.56 2.48 -7.54
CA GLN A 74 -5.65 3.93 -7.72
C GLN A 74 -6.23 4.61 -6.47
N GLY A 75 -7.33 4.09 -5.93
CA GLY A 75 -7.92 4.62 -4.69
C GLY A 75 -6.99 4.46 -3.49
N PHE A 76 -6.30 3.33 -3.40
CA PHE A 76 -5.34 3.03 -2.35
C PHE A 76 -4.17 4.01 -2.34
N ILE A 77 -3.47 4.18 -3.46
CA ILE A 77 -2.34 5.12 -3.58
C ILE A 77 -2.78 6.55 -3.31
N ASN A 78 -3.95 6.97 -3.84
CA ASN A 78 -4.51 8.28 -3.55
C ASN A 78 -4.79 8.49 -2.05
N SER A 79 -5.18 7.44 -1.33
CA SER A 79 -5.44 7.52 0.11
C SER A 79 -4.13 7.60 0.91
N VAL A 80 -3.12 6.81 0.53
CA VAL A 80 -1.78 6.87 1.14
C VAL A 80 -1.19 8.28 1.00
N PHE A 81 -1.31 8.90 -0.16
CA PHE A 81 -0.83 10.27 -0.39
C PHE A 81 -1.63 11.38 0.28
N LYS A 82 -2.84 11.10 0.78
CA LYS A 82 -3.56 12.06 1.62
C LYS A 82 -3.13 12.00 3.08
N LEU A 83 -2.48 10.91 3.47
CA LEU A 83 -2.01 10.66 4.84
C LEU A 83 -0.54 11.07 5.04
N ALA A 84 0.25 11.07 3.96
CA ALA A 84 1.61 11.62 3.89
C ALA A 84 1.55 13.13 3.63
#